data_AF-A0A3M1L9E8-F1
#
_entry.id   AF-A0A3M1L9E8-F1
#
_cell.length_a   1.000
_cell.length_b   1.000
_cell.length_c   1.000
_cell.angle_alpha   90.00
_cell.angle_beta   90.00
_cell.angle_gamma   90.00
#
_symmetry.space_group_name_H-M   'P 1'
#
loop_
_entity.id
_entity.type
_entity.pdbx_description
1 polymer ?
#
loop_
_entity_poly.entity_id
_entity_poly.type
_entity_poly.pdbx_seq_one_letter_code
_entity_poly.pdbx_strand_id
1 'polypeptide(L)'
;MFLASMQSFGEELLRAIPAIIGSILILLLGWLFSRLVARGVARLLRAVKFDTLAQKVRATDFLQKAGVKTTPSALFGTFVYWILMLLVIISAAEALGWEAVSNEVSKLVS
;
A
#
# COMPACT_ATOMS: atom_id res chain seq x y z
N MET A 1 -21.62 36.40 -0.07
CA MET A 1 -20.42 35.64 -0.51
C MET A 1 -19.71 34.95 0.64
N PHE A 2 -19.12 35.66 1.62
CA PHE A 2 -18.39 35.04 2.74
C PHE A 2 -19.18 33.98 3.54
N LEU A 3 -20.43 34.28 3.91
CA LEU A 3 -21.28 33.34 4.65
C LEU A 3 -21.60 32.07 3.85
N ALA A 4 -21.77 32.19 2.53
CA ALA A 4 -21.97 31.05 1.65
C ALA A 4 -20.71 30.18 1.55
N SER A 5 -19.53 30.81 1.52
CA SER A 5 -18.23 30.12 1.53
C SER A 5 -17.96 29.39 2.85
N MET A 6 -18.37 29.96 3.99
CA MET A 6 -18.25 29.29 5.29
C MET A 6 -19.19 28.09 5.39
N GLN A 7 -20.38 28.19 4.80
CA GLN A 7 -21.36 27.11 4.79
C GLN A 7 -20.94 25.95 3.89
N SER A 8 -20.40 26.25 2.68
CA SER A 8 -19.89 25.22 1.76
C SER A 8 -18.68 24.47 2.33
N PHE A 9 -17.76 25.18 2.99
CA PHE A 9 -16.61 24.56 3.65
C PHE A 9 -17.04 23.59 4.77
N GLY A 10 -18.05 23.96 5.57
CA GLY A 10 -18.61 23.09 6.60
C GLY A 10 -19.20 21.79 6.02
N GLU A 11 -19.91 21.89 4.89
CA GLU A 11 -20.47 20.72 4.21
C GLU A 11 -19.40 19.78 3.63
N GLU A 12 -18.32 20.33 3.07
CA GLU A 12 -17.19 19.53 2.58
C GLU A 12 -16.48 18.78 3.71
N LEU A 13 -16.28 19.43 4.86
CA LEU A 13 -15.70 18.77 6.04
C LEU A 13 -16.55 17.60 6.55
N LEU A 14 -17.87 17.78 6.59
CA LEU A 14 -18.79 16.71 7.02
C LEU A 14 -18.78 15.52 6.04
N ARG A 15 -18.58 15.78 4.74
CA ARG A 15 -18.44 14.74 3.71
C ARG A 15 -17.08 14.03 3.75
N ALA A 16 -16.03 14.70 4.21
CA ALA A 16 -14.69 14.11 4.34
C ALA A 16 -14.62 13.07 5.47
N ILE A 17 -15.40 13.22 6.56
CA ILE A 17 -15.33 12.32 7.72
C ILE A 17 -15.58 10.84 7.33
N PRO A 18 -16.67 10.48 6.62
CA PRO A 18 -16.88 9.11 6.17
C PRO A 18 -15.76 8.57 5.26
N ALA A 19 -15.23 9.39 4.37
CA ALA A 19 -14.14 9.01 3.44
C ALA A 19 -12.83 8.72 4.19
N ILE A 20 -12.51 9.54 5.19
CA ILE A 20 -11.36 9.33 6.08
C ILE A 20 -11.52 8.02 6.86
N ILE A 21 -12.70 7.75 7.42
CA ILE A 21 -12.96 6.49 8.11
C ILE A 21 -12.81 5.30 7.15
N GLY A 22 -13.39 5.38 5.95
CA GLY A 22 -13.31 4.33 4.94
C GLY A 22 -11.88 4.01 4.51
N SER A 23 -11.07 5.03 4.22
CA SER A 23 -9.66 4.85 3.86
C SER A 23 -8.80 4.29 4.99
N ILE A 24 -9.03 4.71 6.23
CA ILE A 24 -8.36 4.13 7.40
C ILE A 24 -8.70 2.64 7.52
N LEU A 25 -9.96 2.26 7.33
CA LEU A 25 -10.37 0.85 7.34
C LEU A 25 -9.67 0.06 6.23
N ILE A 26 -9.57 0.61 5.01
CA ILE A 26 -8.86 -0.01 3.90
C ILE A 26 -7.37 -0.18 4.23
N LEU A 27 -6.72 0.84 4.77
CA LEU A 27 -5.31 0.76 5.18
C LEU A 27 -5.09 -0.32 6.24
N LEU A 28 -5.96 -0.38 7.26
CA LEU A 28 -5.85 -1.37 8.34
C LEU A 28 -6.03 -2.80 7.82
N LEU A 29 -7.09 -3.04 7.04
CA LEU A 29 -7.39 -4.36 6.48
C LEU A 29 -6.32 -4.77 5.46
N GLY A 30 -5.96 -3.86 4.56
CA GLY A 30 -4.96 -4.08 3.53
C GLY A 30 -3.56 -4.31 4.11
N TRP A 31 -3.18 -3.62 5.19
CA TRP A 31 -1.93 -3.85 5.88
C TRP A 31 -1.86 -5.27 6.46
N LEU A 32 -2.93 -5.70 7.14
CA LEU A 32 -3.00 -7.04 7.70
C LEU A 32 -2.96 -8.10 6.60
N PHE A 33 -3.76 -7.93 5.55
CA PHE A 33 -3.80 -8.82 4.39
C PHE A 33 -2.44 -8.94 3.71
N SER A 34 -1.80 -7.82 3.38
CA SER A 34 -0.49 -7.78 2.72
C SER A 34 0.57 -8.51 3.54
N ARG A 35 0.54 -8.34 4.86
CA ARG A 35 1.47 -9.02 5.78
C ARG A 35 1.24 -10.53 5.82
N LEU A 36 -0.01 -11.00 5.73
CA LEU A 36 -0.33 -12.42 5.65
C LEU A 36 0.13 -13.04 4.33
N VAL A 37 -0.17 -12.39 3.21
CA VAL A 37 0.22 -12.86 1.87
C VAL A 37 1.74 -12.92 1.75
N ALA A 38 2.46 -11.89 2.17
CA ALA A 38 3.92 -11.85 2.13
C ALA A 38 4.57 -13.01 2.91
N ARG A 39 4.04 -13.34 4.09
CA ARG A 39 4.50 -14.51 4.87
C ARG A 39 4.17 -15.82 4.16
N GLY A 40 2.98 -15.92 3.56
CA GLY A 40 2.57 -17.08 2.76
C GLY A 40 3.53 -17.32 1.59
N VAL A 41 3.82 -16.29 0.81
CA VAL A 41 4.76 -16.34 -0.31
C VAL A 41 6.16 -16.73 0.15
N ALA A 42 6.68 -16.10 1.20
CA ALA A 42 8.00 -16.46 1.73
C ALA A 42 8.07 -17.93 2.19
N ARG A 43 7.01 -18.45 2.83
CA ARG A 43 6.93 -19.87 3.21
C ARG A 43 6.87 -20.79 2.00
N LEU A 44 6.09 -20.43 0.99
CA LEU A 44 5.96 -21.21 -0.25
C LEU A 44 7.29 -21.27 -1.01
N LEU A 45 8.00 -20.14 -1.13
CA LEU A 45 9.33 -20.08 -1.73
C LEU A 45 10.36 -20.95 -0.97
N ARG A 46 10.28 -20.98 0.36
CA ARG A 46 11.11 -21.87 1.17
C ARG A 46 10.75 -23.34 0.94
N ALA A 47 9.46 -23.67 0.86
CA ALA A 47 8.99 -25.03 0.63
C ALA A 47 9.48 -25.61 -0.71
N VAL A 48 9.56 -24.78 -1.76
CA VAL A 48 10.10 -25.18 -3.07
C VAL A 48 11.65 -25.13 -3.14
N LYS A 49 12.33 -24.97 -2.00
CA LYS A 49 13.80 -24.88 -1.92
C LYS A 49 14.41 -23.75 -2.76
N PHE A 50 13.68 -22.64 -2.94
CA PHE A 50 14.17 -21.47 -3.67
C PHE A 50 15.49 -20.95 -3.11
N ASP A 51 15.64 -20.94 -1.78
CA ASP A 51 16.88 -20.52 -1.12
C ASP A 51 18.08 -21.39 -1.50
N THR A 52 17.87 -22.69 -1.70
CA THR A 52 18.92 -23.63 -2.14
C THR A 52 19.30 -23.38 -3.61
N LEU A 53 18.35 -23.04 -4.47
CA LEU A 53 18.62 -22.65 -5.86
C LEU A 53 19.39 -21.32 -5.92
N ALA A 54 18.99 -20.34 -5.12
CA ALA A 54 19.65 -19.05 -4.99
C ALA A 54 21.10 -19.19 -4.49
N GLN A 55 21.36 -20.15 -3.60
CA GLN A 55 22.71 -20.47 -3.15
C GLN A 55 23.58 -21.04 -4.28
N LYS A 56 23.04 -21.91 -5.14
CA LYS A 56 23.76 -22.48 -6.29
C LYS A 56 24.19 -21.41 -7.30
N VAL A 57 23.43 -20.33 -7.44
CA VAL A 57 23.76 -19.20 -8.32
C VAL A 57 24.53 -18.07 -7.61
N ARG A 58 25.06 -18.31 -6.40
CA ARG A 58 25.78 -17.33 -5.56
C ARG A 58 24.99 -16.04 -5.26
N ALA A 59 23.67 -16.05 -5.41
CA ALA A 59 22.83 -14.91 -5.07
C ALA A 59 22.87 -14.61 -3.56
N THR A 60 23.01 -15.65 -2.74
CA THR A 60 23.19 -15.51 -1.28
C THR A 60 24.50 -14.76 -0.94
N ASP A 61 25.58 -15.02 -1.67
CA ASP A 61 26.87 -14.34 -1.45
C ASP A 61 26.77 -12.85 -1.81
N PHE A 62 25.99 -12.53 -2.85
CA PHE A 62 25.74 -11.14 -3.26
C PHE A 62 24.95 -10.38 -2.19
N LEU A 63 23.91 -10.99 -1.62
CA LEU A 63 23.14 -10.42 -0.51
C LEU A 63 23.99 -10.22 0.75
N GLN A 64 24.83 -11.19 1.10
CA GLN A 64 25.74 -11.07 2.25
C GLN A 64 26.75 -9.94 2.06
N LYS A 65 27.30 -9.77 0.85
CA LYS A 65 28.20 -8.64 0.50
C LYS A 65 27.51 -7.28 0.60
N ALA A 66 26.20 -7.23 0.30
CA ALA A 66 25.38 -6.04 0.50
C ALA A 66 24.97 -5.80 1.98
N GLY A 67 25.46 -6.62 2.92
CA GLY A 67 25.12 -6.54 4.34
C GLY A 67 23.72 -7.07 4.69
N VAL A 68 23.04 -7.73 3.75
CA VAL A 68 21.68 -8.25 3.93
C VAL A 68 21.75 -9.64 4.57
N LYS A 69 21.30 -9.73 5.83
CA LYS A 69 21.31 -10.98 6.64
C LYS A 69 20.06 -11.86 6.45
N THR A 70 19.23 -11.58 5.46
CA THR A 70 17.96 -12.29 5.20
C THR A 70 18.06 -13.25 4.01
N THR A 71 17.23 -14.29 4.00
CA THR A 71 17.19 -15.26 2.89
C THR A 71 16.56 -14.66 1.63
N PRO A 72 16.96 -15.09 0.42
CA PRO A 72 16.35 -14.66 -0.83
C PRO A 72 14.81 -14.79 -0.83
N SER A 73 14.28 -15.89 -0.29
CA SER A 73 12.83 -16.11 -0.11
C SER A 73 12.15 -15.05 0.76
N ALA A 74 12.81 -14.61 1.84
CA ALA A 74 12.27 -13.60 2.74
C ALA A 74 12.35 -12.20 2.12
N LEU A 75 13.42 -11.91 1.37
CA LEU A 75 13.55 -10.68 0.61
C LEU A 75 12.43 -10.57 -0.44
N PHE A 76 12.16 -11.65 -1.16
CA PHE A 76 11.07 -11.69 -2.14
C PHE A 76 9.69 -11.54 -1.49
N GLY A 77 9.46 -12.19 -0.35
CA GLY A 77 8.24 -11.97 0.44
C GLY A 77 8.08 -10.50 0.87
N THR A 78 9.18 -9.84 1.23
CA THR A 78 9.19 -8.41 1.59
C THR A 78 8.89 -7.53 0.38
N PHE A 79 9.41 -7.89 -0.79
CA PHE A 79 9.10 -7.21 -2.04
C PHE A 79 7.61 -7.30 -2.39
N VAL A 80 7.01 -8.49 -2.27
CA VAL A 80 5.57 -8.69 -2.47
C VAL A 80 4.75 -7.88 -1.47
N TYR A 81 5.16 -7.80 -0.20
CA TYR A 81 4.50 -6.95 0.78
C TYR A 81 4.44 -5.49 0.33
N TRP A 82 5.55 -4.94 -0.17
CA TRP A 82 5.58 -3.54 -0.62
C TRP A 82 4.72 -3.27 -1.84
N ILE A 83 4.67 -4.21 -2.81
CA ILE A 83 3.77 -4.09 -3.96
C ILE A 83 2.31 -4.08 -3.50
N LEU A 84 1.91 -5.03 -2.66
CA LEU A 84 0.54 -5.08 -2.15
C LEU A 84 0.20 -3.85 -1.31
N MET A 85 1.14 -3.38 -0.49
CA MET A 85 0.96 -2.16 0.29
C MET A 85 0.72 -0.95 -0.60
N LEU A 86 1.46 -0.84 -1.71
CA LEU A 86 1.29 0.25 -2.66
C LEU A 86 -0.13 0.24 -3.27
N LEU A 87 -0.65 -0.93 -3.63
CA LEU A 87 -2.03 -1.08 -4.10
C LEU A 87 -3.06 -0.69 -3.02
N VAL A 88 -2.82 -1.07 -1.77
CA VAL A 88 -3.67 -0.72 -0.63
C VAL A 88 -3.66 0.80 -0.39
N ILE A 89 -2.49 1.44 -0.49
CA ILE A 89 -2.36 2.90 -0.36
C ILE A 89 -3.12 3.61 -1.48
N ILE A 90 -2.98 3.14 -2.72
CA ILE A 90 -3.73 3.69 -3.86
C ILE A 90 -5.24 3.56 -3.60
N SER A 91 -5.70 2.37 -3.22
CA SER A 91 -7.12 2.10 -2.93
C SER A 91 -7.65 2.97 -1.79
N ALA A 92 -6.85 3.16 -0.73
CA ALA A 92 -7.21 4.02 0.39
C ALA A 92 -7.28 5.49 -0.02
N ALA A 93 -6.39 5.92 -0.91
CA ALA A 93 -6.36 7.29 -1.39
C ALA A 93 -7.49 7.61 -2.39
N GLU A 94 -7.89 6.62 -3.20
CA GLU A 94 -9.12 6.67 -3.98
C GLU A 94 -10.34 6.80 -3.06
N ALA A 95 -10.42 6.00 -2.00
CA ALA A 95 -11.50 6.05 -1.02
C ALA A 95 -11.56 7.35 -0.20
N LEU A 96 -10.43 8.07 -0.06
CA LEU A 96 -10.42 9.43 0.50
C LEU A 96 -11.12 10.46 -0.39
N GLY A 97 -11.48 10.10 -1.62
CA GLY A 97 -12.18 10.99 -2.54
C GLY A 97 -11.24 11.90 -3.31
N TRP A 98 -10.09 11.40 -3.78
CA TRP A 98 -9.29 12.15 -4.76
C TRP A 98 -10.09 12.49 -6.04
N GLU A 99 -11.17 11.73 -6.33
CA GLU A 99 -12.20 12.10 -7.31
C GLU A 99 -12.99 13.37 -6.92
N ALA A 100 -13.30 13.58 -5.65
CA ALA A 100 -14.04 14.77 -5.19
C ALA A 100 -13.22 16.04 -5.41
N VAL A 101 -11.90 16.00 -5.13
CA VAL A 101 -11.00 17.12 -5.41
C VAL A 101 -10.85 17.34 -6.93
N SER A 102 -10.72 16.28 -7.72
CA SER A 102 -10.61 16.37 -9.18
C SER A 102 -11.87 16.96 -9.85
N ASN A 103 -13.05 16.61 -9.34
CA ASN A 103 -14.34 17.11 -9.84
C ASN A 103 -14.55 18.59 -9.50
N GLU A 104 -14.17 19.04 -8.30
CA GLU A 104 -14.28 20.46 -7.93
C GLU A 104 -13.26 21.33 -8.69
N VAL A 105 -12.04 20.85 -8.91
CA VAL A 105 -11.07 21.56 -9.77
C VAL A 105 -11.55 21.63 -11.22
N SER A 106 -12.18 20.58 -11.75
CA SER A 106 -12.73 20.59 -13.11
C SER A 106 -13.81 21.66 -13.28
N LYS A 107 -14.68 21.86 -12.28
CA LYS A 107 -15.71 22.92 -12.30
C LYS A 107 -15.16 24.35 -12.24
N LEU A 108 -13.92 24.53 -11.80
CA LEU A 108 -13.27 25.85 -11.75
C LEU A 108 -12.54 26.21 -13.05
N VAL A 109 -12.23 25.20 -13.87
CA VAL A 109 -11.51 25.37 -15.14
C VAL A 109 -12.47 25.35 -16.34
N SER A 110 -13.65 24.74 -16.20
CA SER A 110 -14.78 24.80 -17.17
C SER A 110 -15.73 25.95 -16.87
#